data_AF-A0A1B6GXF9-F1
#
_entry.id   AF-A0A1B6GXF9-F1
#
_cell.length_a   1.000
_cell.length_b   1.000
_cell.length_c   1.000
_cell.angle_alpha   90.00
_cell.angle_beta   90.00
_cell.angle_gamma   90.00
#
_symmetry.space_group_name_H-M   'P 1'
#
loop_
_entity.id
_entity.type
_entity.pdbx_description
1 polymer ?
#
loop_
_entity_poly.entity_id
_entity_poly.type
_entity_poly.pdbx_seq_one_letter_code
_entity_poly.pdbx_strand_id
1 'polypeptide(L)'
;SVSSTLPGNMPNSQPRQQWKRLLLLIVAITVHNIPEGLAVGVGNAAIGSSASATYQSARNLAIGIGLQNFPEGLAVSLPLKAAGFSTFRSFWYGQLSGMVEPVAGLLGVLAISLAQPLLPYAL
;
A
#
# COMPACT_ATOMS: atom_id res chain seq x y z
N SER A 1 -40.72 -14.94 -39.65
CA SER A 1 -39.63 -13.95 -39.59
C SER A 1 -39.44 -13.58 -38.13
N VAL A 2 -38.44 -14.16 -37.46
CA VAL A 2 -37.17 -13.51 -37.11
C VAL A 2 -37.37 -12.15 -36.42
N SER A 3 -37.06 -12.09 -35.13
CA SER A 3 -36.20 -11.03 -34.60
C SER A 3 -35.64 -11.45 -33.25
N SER A 4 -34.47 -12.09 -33.30
CA SER A 4 -33.59 -12.30 -32.16
C SER A 4 -32.88 -10.99 -31.84
N THR A 5 -33.29 -10.32 -30.77
CA THR A 5 -32.53 -9.21 -30.18
C THR A 5 -31.27 -9.78 -29.52
N LEU A 6 -30.14 -9.67 -30.19
CA LEU A 6 -28.82 -10.01 -29.65
C LEU A 6 -28.48 -9.06 -28.48
N PRO A 7 -27.87 -9.57 -27.40
CA PRO A 7 -27.49 -8.77 -26.25
C PRO A 7 -26.30 -7.85 -26.58
N GLY A 8 -26.32 -6.66 -25.98
CA GLY A 8 -25.43 -5.55 -26.27
C GLY A 8 -23.94 -5.86 -26.16
N ASN A 9 -23.19 -5.27 -27.10
CA ASN A 9 -21.75 -5.13 -27.05
C ASN A 9 -21.30 -4.59 -25.68
N MET A 10 -20.60 -5.41 -24.90
CA MET A 10 -19.74 -4.86 -23.84
C MET A 10 -18.60 -4.07 -24.49
N PRO A 11 -18.24 -2.88 -23.96
CA PRO A 11 -17.23 -2.04 -24.57
C PRO A 11 -15.87 -2.73 -24.56
N ASN A 12 -15.31 -2.89 -25.75
CA ASN A 12 -13.96 -3.36 -25.99
C ASN A 12 -12.98 -2.33 -25.39
N SER A 13 -12.61 -2.47 -24.12
CA SER A 13 -11.65 -1.56 -23.48
C SER A 13 -10.32 -1.69 -24.23
N GLN A 14 -9.93 -0.63 -24.95
CA GLN A 14 -8.67 -0.64 -25.70
C GLN A 14 -7.50 -1.01 -24.78
N PRO A 15 -6.58 -1.88 -25.20
CA PRO A 15 -5.46 -2.35 -24.35
C PRO A 15 -4.71 -1.22 -23.65
N ARG A 16 -4.51 -0.09 -24.35
CA ARG A 16 -3.87 1.12 -23.79
C ARG A 16 -4.59 1.69 -22.57
N GLN A 17 -5.91 1.68 -22.52
CA GLN A 17 -6.68 2.19 -21.38
C GLN A 17 -6.61 1.24 -20.19
N GLN A 18 -6.59 -0.07 -20.44
CA GLN A 18 -6.40 -1.07 -19.40
C GLN A 18 -5.03 -0.95 -18.73
N TRP A 19 -3.96 -0.81 -19.52
CA TRP A 19 -2.61 -0.56 -19.01
C TRP A 19 -2.49 0.74 -18.20
N LYS A 20 -3.10 1.83 -18.67
CA LYS A 20 -3.13 3.09 -17.91
C LYS A 20 -3.81 2.93 -16.55
N ARG A 21 -4.95 2.24 -16.49
CA ARG A 21 -5.65 1.96 -15.22
C ARG A 21 -4.81 1.12 -14.27
N LEU A 22 -4.14 0.09 -14.78
CA LEU A 22 -3.21 -0.74 -13.98
C LEU A 22 -2.06 0.07 -13.40
N LEU A 23 -1.43 0.92 -14.22
CA LEU A 23 -0.34 1.78 -13.77
C LEU A 23 -0.80 2.79 -12.73
N LEU A 24 -1.94 3.44 -12.95
CA LEU A 24 -2.52 4.39 -11.99
C LEU A 24 -2.86 3.70 -10.67
N LEU A 25 -3.38 2.47 -10.71
CA LEU A 25 -3.65 1.68 -9.50
C LEU A 25 -2.38 1.35 -8.73
N ILE A 26 -1.35 0.84 -9.42
CA ILE A 26 -0.05 0.51 -8.82
C ILE A 26 0.56 1.75 -8.16
N VAL A 27 0.59 2.88 -8.88
CA VAL A 27 1.12 4.15 -8.36
C VAL A 27 0.30 4.64 -7.16
N ALA A 28 -1.02 4.57 -7.22
CA ALA A 28 -1.88 5.01 -6.12
C ALA A 28 -1.61 4.21 -4.84
N ILE A 29 -1.55 2.88 -4.94
CA ILE A 29 -1.26 1.99 -3.80
C ILE A 29 0.15 2.25 -3.27
N THR A 30 1.16 2.32 -4.14
CA THR A 30 2.54 2.61 -3.70
C THR A 30 2.66 3.96 -2.99
N VAL A 31 1.97 5.01 -3.44
CA VAL A 31 1.99 6.31 -2.76
C VAL A 31 1.28 6.26 -1.41
N HIS A 32 0.21 5.47 -1.28
CA HIS A 32 -0.53 5.31 -0.01
C HIS A 32 0.28 4.54 1.05
N ASN A 33 1.06 3.54 0.63
CA ASN A 33 1.91 2.72 1.50
C ASN A 33 3.04 3.51 2.17
N ILE A 34 3.42 4.68 1.65
CA ILE A 34 4.46 5.53 2.24
C ILE A 34 4.02 6.07 3.62
N PRO A 35 2.89 6.81 3.73
CA PRO A 35 2.33 7.22 5.03
C PRO A 35 2.16 6.08 6.03
N GLU A 36 1.72 4.91 5.58
CA GLU A 36 1.55 3.74 6.45
C GLU A 36 2.86 3.25 7.03
N GLY A 37 3.86 3.06 6.18
CA GLY A 37 5.20 2.67 6.62
C GLY A 37 5.76 3.67 7.62
N LEU A 38 5.68 4.97 7.31
CA LEU A 38 6.07 6.04 8.23
C LEU A 38 5.33 5.95 9.57
N ALA A 39 4.02 5.69 9.57
CA ALA A 39 3.22 5.56 10.78
C ALA A 39 3.68 4.37 11.65
N VAL A 40 3.97 3.21 11.03
CA VAL A 40 4.52 2.05 11.74
C VAL A 40 5.89 2.39 12.35
N GLY A 41 6.77 3.03 11.57
CA GLY A 41 8.11 3.40 12.00
C GLY A 41 8.12 4.41 13.15
N VAL A 42 7.38 5.51 12.99
CA VAL A 42 7.23 6.56 14.01
C VAL A 42 6.56 6.00 15.25
N GLY A 43 5.47 5.24 15.10
CA GLY A 43 4.74 4.67 16.23
C GLY A 43 5.61 3.73 17.08
N ASN A 44 6.48 2.94 16.46
CA ASN A 44 7.42 2.08 17.18
C ASN A 44 8.59 2.86 17.79
N ALA A 45 9.17 3.82 17.08
CA ALA A 45 10.29 4.60 17.59
C ALA A 45 9.89 5.56 18.73
N ALA A 46 8.63 6.00 18.76
CA ALA A 46 8.10 6.87 19.80
C ALA A 46 7.68 6.13 21.08
N ILE A 47 7.84 4.80 21.17
CA ILE A 47 7.43 4.04 22.36
C ILE A 47 8.12 4.62 23.61
N GLY A 48 7.31 4.99 24.61
CA GLY A 48 7.77 5.60 25.85
C GLY A 48 7.95 7.13 25.80
N SER A 49 7.73 7.77 24.65
CA SER A 49 7.83 9.24 24.53
C SER A 49 6.63 9.98 25.12
N SER A 50 5.51 9.29 25.35
CA SER A 50 4.30 9.83 25.97
C SER A 50 3.47 8.73 26.61
N ALA A 51 2.46 9.09 27.41
CA ALA A 51 1.54 8.13 28.02
C ALA A 51 0.73 7.33 26.98
N SER A 52 0.52 7.88 25.77
CA SER A 52 -0.22 7.22 24.69
C SER A 52 0.69 6.39 23.75
N ALA A 53 1.97 6.74 23.64
CA ALA A 53 2.94 6.03 22.81
C ALA A 53 3.44 4.75 23.51
N THR A 54 2.59 3.74 23.57
CA THR A 54 2.87 2.45 24.21
C THR A 54 3.20 1.38 23.19
N TYR A 55 3.93 0.34 23.62
CA TYR A 55 4.14 -0.86 22.79
C TYR A 55 2.82 -1.46 22.28
N GLN A 56 1.78 -1.47 23.12
CA GLN A 56 0.46 -1.98 22.73
C GLN A 56 -0.17 -1.15 21.61
N SER A 57 -0.06 0.19 21.67
CA SER A 57 -0.54 1.07 20.60
C SER A 57 0.21 0.87 19.28
N ALA A 58 1.55 0.81 19.34
CA ALA A 58 2.40 0.59 18.17
C ALA A 58 2.17 -0.78 17.52
N ARG A 59 2.04 -1.83 18.33
CA ARG A 59 1.70 -3.18 17.88
C ARG A 59 0.33 -3.23 17.21
N ASN A 60 -0.69 -2.64 17.83
CA ASN A 60 -2.03 -2.64 17.28
C ASN A 60 -2.10 -1.89 15.94
N LEU A 61 -1.37 -0.77 15.82
CA LEU A 61 -1.22 -0.04 14.56
C LEU A 61 -0.56 -0.90 13.47
N ALA A 62 0.57 -1.53 13.79
CA ALA A 62 1.29 -2.38 12.85
C ALA A 62 0.44 -3.58 12.37
N ILE A 63 -0.32 -4.21 13.28
CA ILE A 63 -1.26 -5.28 12.91
C ILE A 63 -2.38 -4.74 12.02
N GLY A 64 -2.96 -3.58 12.36
CA GLY A 64 -4.03 -2.96 11.58
C GLY A 64 -3.61 -2.68 10.14
N ILE A 65 -2.43 -2.07 9.97
CA ILE A 65 -1.82 -1.80 8.67
C ILE A 65 -1.51 -3.11 7.93
N GLY A 66 -0.88 -4.09 8.59
CA GLY A 66 -0.60 -5.38 7.98
C GLY A 66 -1.85 -6.11 7.47
N LEU A 67 -2.99 -5.96 8.14
CA LEU A 67 -4.26 -6.58 7.73
C LEU A 67 -4.87 -5.94 6.49
N GLN A 68 -4.78 -4.62 6.31
CA GLN A 68 -5.28 -3.94 5.10
C GLN A 68 -4.34 -4.10 3.90
N ASN A 69 -3.03 -4.29 4.14
CA ASN A 69 -2.04 -4.43 3.07
C ASN A 69 -2.21 -5.74 2.29
N PHE A 70 -2.83 -6.75 2.90
CA PHE A 70 -3.19 -7.99 2.21
C PHE A 70 -4.23 -7.77 1.09
N PRO A 71 -5.43 -7.20 1.36
CA PRO A 71 -6.36 -6.75 0.31
C PRO A 71 -5.72 -5.86 -0.76
N GLU A 72 -4.85 -4.93 -0.40
CA GLU A 72 -4.21 -4.01 -1.35
C GLU A 72 -3.22 -4.72 -2.29
N GLY A 73 -2.38 -5.61 -1.75
CA GLY A 73 -1.49 -6.43 -2.56
C GLY A 73 -2.26 -7.34 -3.53
N LEU A 74 -3.42 -7.84 -3.12
CA LEU A 74 -4.33 -8.58 -4.01
C LEU A 74 -4.96 -7.68 -5.08
N ALA A 75 -5.29 -6.43 -4.75
CA ALA A 75 -5.83 -5.46 -5.70
C ALA A 75 -4.84 -5.15 -6.84
N VAL A 76 -3.52 -5.27 -6.61
CA VAL A 76 -2.50 -5.20 -7.68
C VAL A 76 -2.32 -6.54 -8.40
N SER A 77 -2.32 -7.65 -7.65
CA SER A 77 -2.01 -8.98 -8.18
C SER A 77 -3.11 -9.52 -9.11
N LEU A 78 -4.39 -9.34 -8.76
CA LEU A 78 -5.51 -9.92 -9.52
C LEU A 78 -5.67 -9.30 -10.92
N PRO A 79 -5.58 -7.97 -11.11
CA PRO A 79 -5.64 -7.37 -12.43
C PRO A 79 -4.46 -7.73 -13.34
N LEU A 80 -3.26 -7.90 -12.78
CA LEU A 80 -2.09 -8.39 -13.53
C LEU A 80 -2.28 -9.84 -13.98
N LYS A 81 -2.86 -10.68 -13.12
CA LYS A 81 -3.22 -12.05 -13.49
C LYS A 81 -4.27 -12.07 -14.61
N ALA A 82 -5.28 -11.21 -14.51
CA ALA A 82 -6.31 -11.06 -15.54
C ALA A 82 -5.75 -10.51 -16.87
N ALA A 83 -4.67 -9.71 -16.82
CA ALA A 83 -3.95 -9.23 -17.99
C ALA A 83 -3.03 -10.28 -18.66
N GLY A 84 -3.00 -11.52 -18.15
CA GLY A 84 -2.27 -12.64 -18.74
C GLY A 84 -0.90 -12.95 -18.12
N PHE A 85 -0.52 -12.29 -17.02
CA PHE A 85 0.72 -12.61 -16.31
C PHE A 85 0.61 -13.97 -15.58
N SER A 86 1.76 -14.63 -15.35
CA SER A 86 1.79 -15.84 -14.52
C SER A 86 1.38 -15.50 -13.08
N THR A 87 0.83 -16.49 -12.37
CA THR A 87 0.37 -16.29 -10.97
C THR A 87 1.50 -15.80 -10.09
N PHE A 88 2.69 -16.40 -10.22
CA PHE A 88 3.88 -16.00 -9.47
C PHE A 88 4.34 -14.58 -9.79
N ARG A 89 4.38 -14.18 -11.07
CA ARG A 89 4.75 -12.79 -11.42
C ARG A 89 3.73 -11.79 -10.88
N SER A 90 2.45 -12.09 -11.00
CA SER A 90 1.38 -11.22 -10.52
C SER A 90 1.45 -11.01 -9.01
N PHE A 91 1.68 -12.09 -8.26
CA PHE A 91 1.92 -12.05 -6.83
C PHE A 91 3.16 -11.20 -6.48
N TRP A 92 4.29 -11.41 -7.17
CA TRP A 92 5.49 -10.61 -6.94
C TRP A 92 5.28 -9.12 -7.17
N TYR A 93 4.56 -8.73 -8.21
CA TYR A 93 4.24 -7.32 -8.43
C TYR A 93 3.37 -6.74 -7.31
N GLY A 94 2.42 -7.50 -6.76
CA GLY A 94 1.66 -7.09 -5.57
C GLY A 94 2.54 -6.90 -4.34
N GLN A 95 3.49 -7.80 -4.09
CA GLN A 95 4.44 -7.65 -3.00
C GLN A 95 5.37 -6.44 -3.22
N LEU A 96 5.87 -6.26 -4.44
CA LEU A 96 6.76 -5.16 -4.80
C LEU A 96 6.07 -3.80 -4.65
N SER A 97 4.76 -3.68 -4.92
CA SER A 97 4.02 -2.44 -4.67
C SER A 97 3.94 -2.06 -3.19
N GLY A 98 4.03 -3.05 -2.28
CA GLY A 98 4.10 -2.85 -0.83
C GLY A 98 5.50 -2.61 -0.27
N MET A 99 6.56 -2.90 -1.04
CA MET A 99 7.95 -2.86 -0.55
C MET A 99 8.45 -1.46 -0.17
N VAL A 100 7.69 -0.42 -0.50
CA VAL A 100 7.93 0.95 -0.05
C VAL A 100 7.65 1.15 1.45
N GLU A 101 6.76 0.33 2.04
CA GLU A 101 6.36 0.44 3.45
C GLU A 101 7.54 0.15 4.41
N PRO A 102 8.34 -0.93 4.28
CA PRO A 102 9.53 -1.13 5.11
C PRO A 102 10.55 0.01 5.01
N VAL A 103 10.75 0.55 3.81
CA VAL A 103 11.67 1.66 3.57
C VAL A 103 11.18 2.92 4.28
N ALA A 104 9.90 3.25 4.10
CA ALA A 104 9.25 4.37 4.76
C ALA A 104 9.24 4.21 6.29
N GLY A 105 9.02 3.01 6.81
CA GLY A 105 9.10 2.72 8.23
C GLY A 105 10.49 2.94 8.81
N LEU A 106 11.54 2.56 8.08
CA LEU A 106 12.91 2.88 8.47
C LEU A 106 13.14 4.40 8.56
N LEU A 107 12.63 5.16 7.59
CA LEU A 107 12.69 6.63 7.60
C LEU A 107 11.91 7.20 8.79
N GLY A 108 10.76 6.62 9.15
CA GLY A 108 9.98 7.03 10.32
C GLY A 108 10.73 6.83 11.63
N VAL A 109 11.44 5.70 11.77
CA VAL A 109 12.32 5.46 12.92
C VAL A 109 13.43 6.51 12.97
N LEU A 110 14.12 6.75 11.85
CA LEU A 110 15.19 7.74 11.76
C LEU A 110 14.69 9.15 12.11
N ALA A 111 13.49 9.52 11.66
CA ALA A 111 12.90 10.82 11.96
C ALA A 111 12.75 11.04 13.47
N ILE A 112 12.26 10.05 14.22
CA ILE A 112 12.14 10.14 15.68
C ILE A 112 13.52 10.17 16.36
N SER A 113 14.46 9.33 15.91
CA SER A 113 15.82 9.31 16.47
C SER A 113 16.56 10.65 16.29
N LEU A 114 16.29 11.37 15.18
CA LEU A 114 16.86 12.70 14.93
C LEU A 114 16.09 13.81 15.64
N ALA A 115 14.77 13.68 15.79
CA ALA A 115 13.93 14.70 16.42
C ALA A 115 14.09 14.74 17.94
N GLN A 116 14.17 13.59 18.62
CA GLN A 116 14.22 13.53 20.09
C GLN A 116 15.34 14.37 20.73
N PRO A 117 16.60 14.32 20.24
CA PRO A 117 17.68 15.16 20.78
C PRO A 117 17.49 16.66 20.52
N LEU A 118 16.68 17.03 19.52
CA LEU A 118 16.43 18.42 19.14
C LEU A 118 15.27 19.05 19.91
N LEU A 119 14.37 18.25 20.49
CA LEU A 119 13.20 18.72 21.24
C LEU A 119 13.51 19.76 22.33
N PRO A 120 14.61 19.66 23.12
CA PRO A 120 14.94 20.65 24.14
C PRO A 120 15.29 22.04 23.61
N TYR A 121 15.60 22.16 22.32
CA TYR A 121 15.96 23.44 21.67
C TYR A 121 14.81 24.01 20.83
N ALA A 122 13.74 23.25 20.64
CA ALA A 122 12.55 23.65 19.88
C ALA A 122 11.46 24.32 20.76
N LEU A 123 11.69 24.38 22.08
CA LEU A 123 10.80 24.94 23.09
C LEU A 123 11.46 26.13 23.79
#